data_AF-A0A068VB86-F1
#
_entry.id   AF-A0A068VB86-F1
#
_cell.length_a   1.000
_cell.length_b   1.000
_cell.length_c   1.000
_cell.angle_alpha   90.00
_cell.angle_beta   90.00
_cell.angle_gamma   90.00
#
_symmetry.space_group_name_H-M   'P 1'
#
loop_
_entity.id
_entity.type
_entity.pdbx_description
1 polymer ?
#
loop_
_entity_poly.entity_id
_entity_poly.type
_entity_poly.pdbx_seq_one_letter_code
_entity_poly.pdbx_strand_id
1 'polypeptide(L)'
;MEKIKSILNFDHCYVVDDMNRYGGMALLWNEKTKVKDIKYSAFTIEVLIEDAEVKQEWWLVGIYASCDNQVRKNQWEVISRRKSLWGDNQIIMGDFNDVCSNEEKWGGRMREEWSFHDFRRFIQENQLIDVGFEGNPWTWSNQWQTGEIKQRLDRGLSSGGWHNLFEHTRCTHIESLGSDHSMLILDTMPGARTKRKKFFFDKRWIQREGIKEVVKKTWEEDVRGSRMFRVVNKIKRCRVALLKWRNGFIENSKKKRISDLKQRLMVEKRSGNEEMERKATILLLESSPVMLSPWLGLGRRVLANSPPPFDTYHGHDIWRYAQNNPAHSKLINDAMACDARVAVSAMIYRCPQVFEGISSLVDVGRGDGTALRTLLKACPWIHGINFDLPHVVSIAPRSDGVEHVGGDMFHSFPNADTAFIMSVLHDWGDDNCISILMNCKEAIPQDTGKVIIVEAVIDHEEGDDKLKDVGLTLDMVMMAHTTTGKERTSEEWAHILNQVGFSRHTMTHIQAVQSVIEAYL
;
A
#
# COMPACT_ATOMS: atom_id res chain seq x y z
N MET A 1 -15.03 -8.75 20.29
CA MET A 1 -14.25 -7.61 20.81
C MET A 1 -13.17 -7.98 21.83
N GLU A 2 -13.41 -8.88 22.78
CA GLU A 2 -12.40 -9.32 23.78
C GLU A 2 -11.05 -9.76 23.18
N LYS A 3 -11.07 -10.49 22.06
CA LYS A 3 -9.84 -10.85 21.33
C LYS A 3 -9.07 -9.62 20.81
N ILE A 4 -9.77 -8.61 20.30
CA ILE A 4 -9.18 -7.35 19.80
C ILE A 4 -8.60 -6.56 20.97
N LYS A 5 -9.32 -6.48 22.10
CA LYS A 5 -8.83 -5.87 23.34
C LYS A 5 -7.48 -6.46 23.76
N SER A 6 -7.37 -7.79 23.77
CA SER A 6 -6.12 -8.49 24.11
C SER A 6 -5.00 -8.22 23.09
N ILE A 7 -5.29 -8.26 21.78
CA ILE A 7 -4.30 -7.99 20.73
C ILE A 7 -3.74 -6.56 20.82
N LEU A 8 -4.61 -5.58 21.10
CA LEU A 8 -4.25 -4.18 21.19
C LEU A 8 -3.66 -3.77 22.55
N ASN A 9 -3.56 -4.71 23.50
CA ASN A 9 -3.10 -4.48 24.88
C ASN A 9 -3.90 -3.41 25.62
N PHE A 10 -5.24 -3.47 25.53
CA PHE A 10 -6.14 -2.71 26.40
C PHE A 10 -6.64 -3.58 27.55
N ASP A 11 -6.91 -2.95 28.70
CA ASP A 11 -7.34 -3.66 29.91
C ASP A 11 -8.88 -3.86 29.93
N HIS A 12 -9.61 -2.86 29.45
CA HIS A 12 -11.08 -2.81 29.47
C HIS A 12 -11.66 -2.56 28.08
N CYS A 13 -12.89 -3.04 27.85
CA CYS A 13 -13.69 -2.65 26.69
C CYS A 13 -15.17 -2.55 27.02
N TYR A 14 -15.87 -1.70 26.28
CA TYR A 14 -17.33 -1.56 26.28
C TYR A 14 -17.81 -1.58 24.83
N VAL A 15 -18.88 -2.33 24.54
CA VAL A 15 -19.37 -2.53 23.18
C VAL A 15 -20.85 -2.15 23.15
N VAL A 16 -21.22 -1.37 22.14
CA VAL A 16 -22.60 -1.06 21.80
C VAL A 16 -22.90 -1.79 20.51
N ASP A 17 -23.76 -2.80 20.60
CA ASP A 17 -24.17 -3.61 19.46
C ASP A 17 -24.97 -2.79 18.44
N ASP A 18 -24.90 -3.22 17.19
CA ASP A 18 -25.59 -2.56 16.08
C ASP A 18 -27.10 -2.80 16.16
N MET A 19 -27.90 -1.75 15.95
CA MET A 19 -29.36 -1.92 15.99
C MET A 19 -29.94 -2.51 14.69
N ASN A 20 -29.20 -2.57 13.57
CA ASN A 20 -29.71 -3.03 12.26
C ASN A 20 -28.62 -3.47 11.23
N ARG A 21 -27.69 -4.36 11.60
CA ARG A 21 -26.69 -5.03 10.72
C ARG A 21 -25.50 -4.20 10.21
N TYR A 22 -25.40 -2.91 10.57
CA TYR A 22 -24.24 -2.06 10.28
C TYR A 22 -24.05 -1.01 11.40
N GLY A 23 -22.80 -0.74 11.80
CA GLY A 23 -22.44 0.45 12.61
C GLY A 23 -22.40 0.30 14.14
N GLY A 24 -21.85 -0.80 14.68
CA GLY A 24 -21.58 -0.91 16.12
C GLY A 24 -20.41 -0.04 16.59
N MET A 25 -20.42 0.39 17.85
CA MET A 25 -19.34 1.19 18.45
C MET A 25 -18.65 0.39 19.56
N ALA A 26 -17.34 0.59 19.71
CA ALA A 26 -16.60 0.02 20.82
C ALA A 26 -15.66 1.06 21.44
N LEU A 27 -15.62 1.07 22.76
CA LEU A 27 -14.68 1.83 23.57
C LEU A 27 -13.69 0.87 24.21
N LEU A 28 -12.40 1.18 24.14
CA LEU A 28 -11.34 0.43 24.82
C LEU A 28 -10.45 1.39 25.61
N TRP A 29 -10.07 1.02 26.83
CA TRP A 29 -9.21 1.84 27.68
C TRP A 29 -8.32 1.00 28.59
N ASN A 30 -7.29 1.63 29.15
CA ASN A 30 -6.36 1.01 30.10
C ASN A 30 -6.76 1.34 31.54
N GLU A 31 -6.30 0.53 32.49
CA GLU A 31 -6.53 0.73 33.95
C GLU A 31 -6.09 2.11 34.45
N LYS A 32 -5.17 2.75 33.74
CA LYS A 32 -4.67 4.10 34.07
C LYS A 32 -5.69 5.21 33.80
N THR A 33 -6.68 4.95 32.95
CA THR A 33 -7.75 5.89 32.64
C THR A 33 -8.90 5.64 33.60
N LYS A 34 -9.19 6.59 34.47
CA LYS A 34 -10.26 6.48 35.46
C LYS A 34 -11.59 6.87 34.84
N VAL A 35 -12.32 5.87 34.36
CA VAL A 35 -13.68 6.02 33.82
C VAL A 35 -14.68 5.92 34.97
N LYS A 36 -15.53 6.95 35.16
CA LYS A 36 -16.54 7.00 36.22
C LYS A 36 -17.90 6.49 35.79
N ASP A 37 -18.29 6.81 34.55
CA ASP A 37 -19.60 6.50 34.01
C ASP A 37 -19.49 6.30 32.50
N ILE A 38 -20.30 5.38 31.99
CA ILE A 38 -20.44 5.12 30.55
C ILE A 38 -21.93 5.11 30.25
N LYS A 39 -22.35 6.04 29.40
CA LYS A 39 -23.69 6.08 28.81
C LYS A 39 -23.57 5.82 27.32
N TYR A 40 -24.66 5.36 26.71
CA TYR A 40 -24.67 5.11 25.28
C TYR A 40 -26.04 5.38 24.68
N SER A 41 -26.04 5.50 23.36
CA SER A 41 -27.23 5.50 22.51
C SER A 41 -26.92 4.68 21.25
N ALA A 42 -27.86 4.65 20.30
CA ALA A 42 -27.63 4.00 19.01
C ALA A 42 -26.50 4.64 18.16
N PHE A 43 -26.05 5.85 18.50
CA PHE A 43 -25.08 6.62 17.71
C PHE A 43 -24.03 7.37 18.56
N THR A 44 -24.03 7.17 19.89
CA THR A 44 -23.04 7.74 20.80
C THR A 44 -22.54 6.75 21.87
N ILE A 45 -21.26 6.85 22.22
CA ILE A 45 -20.71 6.38 23.50
C ILE A 45 -20.24 7.61 24.28
N GLU A 46 -20.76 7.80 25.48
CA GLU A 46 -20.50 8.96 26.34
C GLU A 46 -19.77 8.49 27.60
N VAL A 47 -18.60 9.04 27.85
CA VAL A 47 -17.69 8.57 28.89
C VAL A 47 -17.33 9.73 29.81
N LEU A 48 -17.62 9.59 31.10
CA LEU A 48 -17.14 10.52 32.12
C LEU A 48 -15.76 10.07 32.60
N ILE A 49 -14.76 10.92 32.37
CA ILE A 49 -13.36 10.65 32.70
C ILE A 49 -12.95 11.55 33.86
N GLU A 50 -12.36 10.95 34.90
CA GLU A 50 -11.64 11.70 35.93
C GLU A 50 -10.16 11.77 35.53
N ASP A 51 -9.70 12.96 35.17
CA ASP A 51 -8.35 13.18 34.70
C ASP A 51 -7.45 13.62 35.85
N ALA A 52 -6.47 12.78 36.18
CA ALA A 52 -5.54 13.02 37.28
C ALA A 52 -4.54 14.16 36.99
N GLU A 53 -4.28 14.47 35.71
CA GLU A 53 -3.30 15.47 35.30
C GLU A 53 -3.89 16.88 35.43
N VAL A 54 -5.12 17.10 34.94
CA VAL A 54 -5.83 18.38 35.09
C VAL A 54 -6.67 18.46 36.37
N LYS A 55 -6.79 17.36 37.13
CA LYS A 55 -7.60 17.24 38.37
C LYS A 55 -9.05 17.67 38.17
N GLN A 56 -9.62 17.35 37.01
CA GLN A 56 -10.98 17.69 36.65
C GLN A 56 -11.67 16.51 36.00
N GLU A 57 -13.00 16.54 36.03
CA GLU A 57 -13.85 15.63 35.30
C GLU A 57 -14.28 16.25 33.98
N TRP A 58 -14.30 15.43 32.93
CA TRP A 58 -14.74 15.84 31.62
C TRP A 58 -15.36 14.69 30.84
N TRP A 59 -16.23 15.03 29.89
CA TRP A 59 -16.96 14.07 29.06
C TRP A 59 -16.31 13.90 27.69
N LEU A 60 -16.02 12.65 27.34
CA LEU A 60 -15.71 12.23 25.97
C LEU A 60 -16.96 11.64 25.34
N VAL A 61 -17.45 12.24 24.26
CA VAL A 61 -18.60 11.75 23.50
C VAL A 61 -18.14 11.27 22.14
N GLY A 62 -18.00 9.95 21.99
CA GLY A 62 -17.79 9.30 20.71
C GLY A 62 -19.08 9.33 19.89
N ILE A 63 -19.05 9.80 18.64
CA ILE A 63 -20.23 9.90 17.76
C ILE A 63 -20.05 9.10 16.47
N TYR A 64 -21.14 8.47 16.01
CA TYR A 64 -21.28 7.90 14.67
C TYR A 64 -22.64 8.30 14.08
N ALA A 65 -22.71 9.48 13.48
CA ALA A 65 -23.96 10.07 12.98
C ALA A 65 -24.46 9.36 11.71
N SER A 66 -25.76 9.43 11.44
CA SER A 66 -26.36 8.81 10.25
C SER A 66 -25.97 9.53 8.96
N CYS A 67 -25.80 8.80 7.85
CA CYS A 67 -25.67 9.39 6.52
C CYS A 67 -26.99 10.02 6.02
N ASP A 68 -28.14 9.60 6.56
CA ASP A 68 -29.45 10.16 6.26
C ASP A 68 -29.64 11.53 6.95
N ASN A 69 -29.92 12.56 6.16
CA ASN A 69 -30.01 13.95 6.63
C ASN A 69 -31.15 14.16 7.66
N GLN A 70 -32.31 13.50 7.46
CA GLN A 70 -33.45 13.68 8.36
C GLN A 70 -33.22 12.97 9.70
N VAL A 71 -32.61 11.79 9.67
CA VAL A 71 -32.19 11.08 10.89
C VAL A 71 -31.12 11.89 11.62
N ARG A 72 -30.12 12.39 10.90
CA ARG A 72 -29.00 13.16 11.45
C ARG A 72 -29.48 14.47 12.10
N LYS A 73 -30.45 15.16 11.50
CA LYS A 73 -31.09 16.33 12.12
C LYS A 73 -31.70 16.02 13.48
N ASN A 74 -32.40 14.90 13.61
CA ASN A 74 -32.96 14.47 14.91
C ASN A 74 -31.83 14.10 15.90
N GLN A 75 -30.73 13.51 15.43
CA GLN A 75 -29.56 13.22 16.26
C GLN A 75 -28.92 14.49 16.85
N TRP A 76 -28.86 15.60 16.08
CA TRP A 76 -28.41 16.90 16.59
C TRP A 76 -29.26 17.43 17.74
N GLU A 77 -30.59 17.31 17.65
CA GLU A 77 -31.50 17.71 18.72
C GLU A 77 -31.28 16.88 20.00
N VAL A 78 -31.07 15.56 19.84
CA VAL A 78 -30.78 14.66 20.96
C VAL A 78 -29.48 15.07 21.66
N ILE A 79 -28.40 15.29 20.90
CA ILE A 79 -27.11 15.74 21.46
C ILE A 79 -27.26 17.09 22.18
N SER A 80 -27.99 18.03 21.57
CA SER A 80 -28.19 19.37 22.12
C SER A 80 -28.93 19.34 23.46
N ARG A 81 -29.92 18.45 23.61
CA ARG A 81 -30.63 18.23 24.90
C ARG A 81 -29.70 17.59 25.94
N ARG A 82 -28.86 16.64 25.52
CA ARG A 82 -27.91 15.94 26.40
C ARG A 82 -26.74 16.81 26.86
N LYS A 83 -26.41 17.90 26.15
CA LYS A 83 -25.35 18.85 26.55
C LYS A 83 -25.47 19.29 28.02
N SER A 84 -26.69 19.47 28.51
CA SER A 84 -26.95 19.81 29.92
C SER A 84 -26.38 18.81 30.94
N LEU A 85 -26.22 17.54 30.55
CA LEU A 85 -25.64 16.48 31.38
C LEU A 85 -24.11 16.57 31.44
N TRP A 86 -23.48 17.09 30.39
CA TRP A 86 -22.03 17.08 30.23
C TRP A 86 -21.35 18.33 30.83
N GLY A 87 -22.10 19.42 30.97
CA GLY A 87 -21.59 20.68 31.50
C GLY A 87 -20.86 21.51 30.45
N ASP A 88 -19.71 22.07 30.83
CA ASP A 88 -18.84 22.86 29.92
C ASP A 88 -17.46 22.22 29.70
N ASN A 89 -17.25 21.00 30.20
CA ASN A 89 -16.01 20.24 30.00
C ASN A 89 -16.29 18.99 29.16
N GLN A 90 -16.60 19.17 27.89
CA GLN A 90 -16.87 18.08 26.96
C GLN A 90 -16.21 18.25 25.60
N ILE A 91 -15.96 17.12 24.98
CA ILE A 91 -15.60 17.02 23.57
C ILE A 91 -16.45 15.94 22.91
N ILE A 92 -16.97 16.27 21.73
CA ILE A 92 -17.69 15.35 20.84
C ILE A 92 -16.75 15.03 19.67
N MET A 93 -16.45 13.76 19.46
CA MET A 93 -15.43 13.34 18.50
C MET A 93 -15.83 12.07 17.77
N GLY A 94 -15.60 12.03 16.47
CA GLY A 94 -15.94 10.88 15.61
C GLY A 94 -16.53 11.34 14.29
N ASP A 95 -17.34 10.48 13.69
CA ASP A 95 -17.93 10.67 12.37
C ASP A 95 -19.26 11.44 12.48
N PHE A 96 -19.26 12.68 11.99
CA PHE A 96 -20.45 13.52 11.96
C PHE A 96 -21.28 13.33 10.69
N ASN A 97 -20.76 12.64 9.67
CA ASN A 97 -21.41 12.47 8.36
C ASN A 97 -21.96 13.77 7.74
N ASP A 98 -21.36 14.92 8.06
CA ASP A 98 -21.69 16.21 7.48
C ASP A 98 -20.48 17.15 7.43
N VAL A 99 -20.60 18.21 6.64
CA VAL A 99 -19.56 19.24 6.46
C VAL A 99 -20.15 20.63 6.65
N CYS A 100 -19.32 21.57 7.07
CA CYS A 100 -19.72 22.95 7.27
C CYS A 100 -19.75 23.75 5.97
N SER A 101 -19.03 23.33 4.92
CA SER A 101 -18.99 24.09 3.68
C SER A 101 -18.40 23.27 2.52
N ASN A 102 -18.42 23.84 1.31
CA ASN A 102 -17.80 23.20 0.15
C ASN A 102 -16.27 23.16 0.22
N GLU A 103 -15.61 23.99 1.05
CA GLU A 103 -14.15 23.93 1.26
C GLU A 103 -13.71 22.63 1.98
N GLU A 104 -14.60 22.01 2.73
CA GLU A 104 -14.37 20.72 3.40
C GLU A 104 -14.69 19.53 2.49
N LYS A 105 -14.94 19.80 1.20
CA LYS A 105 -15.27 18.82 0.17
C LYS A 105 -14.30 18.96 -1.01
N TRP A 106 -13.91 17.85 -1.60
CA TRP A 106 -13.19 17.80 -2.87
C TRP A 106 -13.90 16.87 -3.86
N GLY A 107 -13.84 17.21 -5.14
CA GLY A 107 -14.50 16.48 -6.22
C GLY A 107 -16.03 16.52 -6.17
N GLY A 108 -16.69 15.81 -7.10
CA GLY A 108 -18.15 15.71 -7.18
C GLY A 108 -18.90 17.03 -7.39
N ARG A 109 -20.23 17.01 -7.24
CA ARG A 109 -21.06 18.21 -7.34
C ARG A 109 -20.90 19.10 -6.09
N MET A 110 -20.89 20.41 -6.31
CA MET A 110 -21.01 21.39 -5.23
C MET A 110 -22.38 21.21 -4.54
N ARG A 111 -22.36 21.26 -3.21
CA ARG A 111 -23.57 21.24 -2.40
C ARG A 111 -24.14 22.65 -2.32
N GLU A 112 -25.47 22.74 -2.34
CA GLU A 112 -26.19 23.99 -2.11
C GLU A 112 -25.99 24.49 -0.68
N GLU A 113 -25.93 25.81 -0.50
CA GLU A 113 -25.59 26.44 0.79
C GLU A 113 -26.55 26.06 1.92
N TRP A 114 -27.85 25.89 1.60
CA TRP A 114 -28.86 25.48 2.57
C TRP A 114 -28.57 24.12 3.21
N SER A 115 -27.84 23.25 2.51
CA SER A 115 -27.54 21.90 3.00
C SER A 115 -26.54 21.87 4.16
N PHE A 116 -25.80 22.96 4.41
CA PHE A 116 -24.85 23.06 5.53
C PHE A 116 -25.49 23.67 6.79
N HIS A 117 -26.69 24.22 6.65
CA HIS A 117 -27.33 25.03 7.69
C HIS A 117 -27.56 24.25 8.98
N ASP A 118 -28.07 23.01 8.89
CA ASP A 118 -28.42 22.22 10.08
C ASP A 118 -27.18 21.89 10.93
N PHE A 119 -26.05 21.54 10.30
CA PHE A 119 -24.82 21.25 11.02
C PHE A 119 -24.15 22.50 11.59
N ARG A 120 -24.09 23.61 10.83
CA ARG A 120 -23.59 24.90 11.34
C ARG A 120 -24.43 25.41 12.52
N ARG A 121 -25.76 25.32 12.40
CA ARG A 121 -26.68 25.70 13.48
C ARG A 121 -26.43 24.85 14.72
N PHE A 122 -26.29 23.53 14.57
CA PHE A 122 -25.94 22.64 15.68
C PHE A 122 -24.65 23.07 16.39
N ILE A 123 -23.57 23.35 15.64
CA ILE A 123 -22.29 23.83 16.20
C ILE A 123 -22.48 25.15 16.94
N GLN A 124 -23.20 26.11 16.34
CA GLN A 124 -23.39 27.45 16.87
C GLN A 124 -24.27 27.45 18.13
N GLU A 125 -25.43 26.80 18.09
CA GLU A 125 -26.37 26.70 19.23
C GLU A 125 -25.72 26.01 20.43
N ASN A 126 -24.83 25.05 20.16
CA ASN A 126 -24.08 24.36 21.20
C ASN A 126 -22.74 25.01 21.54
N GLN A 127 -22.40 26.17 20.95
CA GLN A 127 -21.15 26.90 21.20
C GLN A 127 -19.92 25.99 21.15
N LEU A 128 -19.89 25.10 20.15
CA LEU A 128 -18.83 24.14 19.98
C LEU A 128 -17.68 24.76 19.17
N ILE A 129 -16.46 24.48 19.61
CA ILE A 129 -15.22 24.92 18.99
C ILE A 129 -14.64 23.74 18.23
N ASP A 130 -14.37 23.89 16.94
CA ASP A 130 -13.62 22.88 16.18
C ASP A 130 -12.18 22.85 16.67
N VAL A 131 -11.74 21.69 17.17
CA VAL A 131 -10.36 21.48 17.68
C VAL A 131 -9.31 21.65 16.58
N GLY A 132 -9.74 21.62 15.31
CA GLY A 132 -8.84 21.67 14.16
C GLY A 132 -8.17 20.32 13.93
N PHE A 133 -7.12 20.32 13.11
CA PHE A 133 -6.37 19.12 12.78
C PHE A 133 -4.97 19.42 12.22
N GLU A 134 -4.08 18.44 12.33
CA GLU A 134 -2.82 18.35 11.61
C GLU A 134 -2.87 17.18 10.60
N GLY A 135 -2.33 17.38 9.41
CA GLY A 135 -2.24 16.34 8.37
C GLY A 135 -3.19 16.56 7.21
N ASN A 136 -3.70 15.46 6.64
CA ASN A 136 -4.57 15.49 5.47
C ASN A 136 -5.93 16.14 5.84
N PRO A 137 -6.42 17.16 5.11
CA PRO A 137 -7.70 17.81 5.40
C PRO A 137 -8.95 16.95 5.23
N TRP A 138 -8.87 15.87 4.46
CA TRP A 138 -10.00 14.97 4.26
C TRP A 138 -9.88 13.74 5.15
N THR A 139 -10.99 13.37 5.78
CA THR A 139 -11.07 12.20 6.66
C THR A 139 -11.80 11.05 6.00
N TRP A 140 -12.58 11.30 4.95
CA TRP A 140 -13.26 10.28 4.15
C TRP A 140 -12.95 10.42 2.65
N SER A 141 -12.86 9.29 1.93
CA SER A 141 -12.83 9.23 0.47
C SER A 141 -13.69 8.07 -0.04
N ASN A 142 -14.43 8.29 -1.14
CA ASN A 142 -15.09 7.19 -1.85
C ASN A 142 -14.12 6.23 -2.55
N GLN A 143 -12.81 6.55 -2.57
CA GLN A 143 -11.74 5.76 -3.18
C GLN A 143 -11.93 5.45 -4.68
N TRP A 144 -12.73 6.23 -5.39
CA TRP A 144 -12.97 6.01 -6.82
C TRP A 144 -11.76 6.43 -7.67
N GLN A 145 -11.52 5.71 -8.76
CA GLN A 145 -10.41 6.04 -9.68
C GLN A 145 -10.69 7.28 -10.53
N THR A 146 -11.96 7.48 -10.93
CA THR A 146 -12.41 8.66 -11.66
C THR A 146 -13.61 9.26 -10.93
N GLY A 147 -13.61 10.59 -10.76
CA GLY A 147 -14.64 11.27 -9.95
C GLY A 147 -14.52 10.98 -8.45
N GLU A 148 -13.29 10.84 -7.94
CA GLU A 148 -13.03 10.71 -6.50
C GLU A 148 -13.68 11.88 -5.74
N ILE A 149 -14.31 11.57 -4.61
CA ILE A 149 -14.92 12.54 -3.71
C ILE A 149 -14.27 12.36 -2.35
N LYS A 150 -13.82 13.47 -1.76
CA LYS A 150 -13.27 13.49 -0.40
C LYS A 150 -14.01 14.49 0.46
N GLN A 151 -14.18 14.17 1.73
CA GLN A 151 -14.87 15.02 2.70
C GLN A 151 -14.21 14.95 4.07
N ARG A 152 -14.33 16.02 4.85
CA ARG A 152 -13.96 16.03 6.27
C ARG A 152 -15.18 15.66 7.13
N LEU A 153 -15.48 14.36 7.25
CA LEU A 153 -16.62 13.87 8.03
C LEU A 153 -16.26 13.70 9.51
N ASP A 154 -15.09 13.12 9.78
CA ASP A 154 -14.57 12.97 11.13
C ASP A 154 -13.92 14.26 11.68
N ARG A 155 -14.28 14.65 12.90
CA ARG A 155 -13.65 15.79 13.63
C ARG A 155 -13.85 15.72 15.14
N GLY A 156 -13.19 16.63 15.87
CA GLY A 156 -13.42 16.89 17.29
C GLY A 156 -14.02 18.28 17.50
N LEU A 157 -15.13 18.35 18.22
CA LEU A 157 -15.85 19.57 18.58
C LEU A 157 -15.89 19.69 20.11
N SER A 158 -15.20 20.67 20.69
CA SER A 158 -15.09 20.87 22.13
C SER A 158 -15.96 22.02 22.64
N SER A 159 -16.40 21.95 23.89
CA SER A 159 -16.92 23.12 24.59
C SER A 159 -15.80 24.11 24.96
N GLY A 160 -16.18 25.33 25.36
CA GLY A 160 -15.22 26.37 25.76
C GLY A 160 -14.40 25.96 27.00
N GLY A 161 -15.05 25.41 28.03
CA GLY A 161 -14.36 24.93 29.23
C GLY A 161 -13.35 23.82 28.93
N TRP A 162 -13.71 22.85 28.08
CA TRP A 162 -12.78 21.80 27.65
C TRP A 162 -11.60 22.36 26.86
N HIS A 163 -11.86 23.26 25.92
CA HIS A 163 -10.80 23.90 25.12
C HIS A 163 -9.79 24.65 26.01
N ASN A 164 -10.27 25.33 27.06
CA ASN A 164 -9.43 26.03 28.01
C ASN A 164 -8.63 25.08 28.92
N LEU A 165 -9.21 23.94 29.31
CA LEU A 165 -8.51 22.92 30.11
C LEU A 165 -7.35 22.30 29.33
N PHE A 166 -7.50 22.15 28.01
CA PHE A 166 -6.52 21.51 27.14
C PHE A 166 -6.12 22.43 25.98
N GLU A 167 -5.65 23.64 26.30
CA GLU A 167 -5.31 24.71 25.34
C GLU A 167 -4.32 24.27 24.25
N HIS A 168 -3.44 23.32 24.57
CA HIS A 168 -2.43 22.82 23.63
C HIS A 168 -2.84 21.53 22.93
N THR A 169 -4.11 21.15 22.97
CA THR A 169 -4.60 19.93 22.32
C THR A 169 -4.20 19.87 20.86
N ARG A 170 -3.86 18.67 20.40
CA ARG A 170 -3.55 18.38 19.01
C ARG A 170 -4.42 17.24 18.51
N CYS A 171 -5.16 17.50 17.44
CA CYS A 171 -5.83 16.45 16.67
C CYS A 171 -5.00 16.16 15.41
N THR A 172 -4.72 14.89 15.12
CA THR A 172 -3.98 14.48 13.92
C THR A 172 -4.79 13.49 13.11
N HIS A 173 -4.88 13.71 11.80
CA HIS A 173 -5.47 12.77 10.85
C HIS A 173 -4.40 11.79 10.37
N ILE A 174 -4.60 10.51 10.64
CA ILE A 174 -3.71 9.43 10.19
C ILE A 174 -4.41 8.66 9.08
N GLU A 175 -3.85 8.76 7.87
CA GLU A 175 -4.30 7.95 6.73
C GLU A 175 -4.11 6.46 7.04
N SER A 176 -5.21 5.72 6.94
CA SER A 176 -5.21 4.26 7.10
C SER A 176 -5.22 3.63 5.71
N LEU A 177 -4.15 2.90 5.37
CA LEU A 177 -4.06 2.15 4.12
C LEU A 177 -5.07 0.99 4.17
N GLY A 178 -6.18 1.10 3.44
CA GLY A 178 -7.24 0.10 3.41
C GLY A 178 -8.55 0.49 4.12
N SER A 179 -8.69 1.73 4.58
CA SER A 179 -9.98 2.29 5.02
C SER A 179 -10.34 3.52 4.21
N ASP A 180 -11.62 3.69 3.94
CA ASP A 180 -12.21 4.90 3.37
C ASP A 180 -12.22 6.06 4.37
N HIS A 181 -12.05 5.78 5.67
CA HIS A 181 -11.85 6.76 6.74
C HIS A 181 -10.40 6.86 7.22
N SER A 182 -10.03 8.06 7.68
CA SER A 182 -8.78 8.34 8.40
C SER A 182 -8.99 8.17 9.89
N MET A 183 -7.97 7.68 10.59
CA MET A 183 -7.99 7.61 12.05
C MET A 183 -7.73 9.00 12.64
N LEU A 184 -8.52 9.39 13.63
CA LEU A 184 -8.27 10.59 14.43
C LEU A 184 -7.44 10.25 15.67
N ILE A 185 -6.35 11.00 15.91
CA ILE A 185 -5.59 10.94 17.15
C ILE A 185 -5.73 12.27 17.88
N LEU A 186 -6.29 12.24 19.08
CA LEU A 186 -6.34 13.39 19.98
C LEU A 186 -5.26 13.26 21.07
N ASP A 187 -4.31 14.19 21.08
CA ASP A 187 -3.34 14.36 22.15
C ASP A 187 -3.73 15.58 22.98
N THR A 188 -4.22 15.36 24.20
CA THR A 188 -4.67 16.42 25.11
C THR A 188 -3.52 17.21 25.73
N MET A 189 -2.30 16.69 25.73
CA MET A 189 -1.11 17.36 26.28
C MET A 189 0.18 17.02 25.50
N PRO A 190 0.31 17.53 24.27
CA PRO A 190 1.48 17.26 23.45
C PRO A 190 2.74 17.81 24.10
N GLY A 191 3.70 16.92 24.35
CA GLY A 191 5.00 17.23 24.94
C GLY A 191 5.16 16.94 26.44
N ALA A 192 4.07 16.77 27.19
CA ALA A 192 4.12 16.48 28.63
C ALA A 192 4.68 15.08 28.96
N ARG A 193 4.65 14.15 27.99
CA ARG A 193 5.13 12.78 28.15
C ARG A 193 6.15 12.40 27.08
N THR A 194 7.40 12.83 27.25
CA THR A 194 8.49 12.02 26.72
C THR A 194 8.60 10.75 27.56
N LYS A 195 7.80 9.72 27.23
CA LYS A 195 8.08 8.36 27.73
C LYS A 195 9.56 8.11 27.48
N ARG A 196 10.34 7.82 28.53
CA ARG A 196 11.72 7.36 28.37
C ARG A 196 11.66 6.12 27.48
N LYS A 197 12.00 6.28 26.19
CA LYS A 197 12.01 5.15 25.26
C LYS A 197 12.94 4.10 25.85
N LYS A 198 12.41 2.90 26.09
CA LYS A 198 13.23 1.75 26.46
C LYS A 198 14.26 1.58 25.34
N PHE A 199 15.52 1.48 25.73
CA PHE A 199 16.58 1.18 24.78
C PHE A 199 16.47 -0.30 24.43
N PHE A 200 16.27 -0.59 23.16
CA PHE A 200 16.38 -1.93 22.61
C PHE A 200 17.63 -1.97 21.74
N PHE A 201 18.46 -2.99 21.97
CA PHE A 201 19.58 -3.27 21.09
C PHE A 201 19.04 -4.00 19.86
N ASP A 202 19.30 -3.46 18.67
CA ASP A 202 18.94 -4.12 17.41
C ASP A 202 20.06 -5.08 17.01
N LYS A 203 19.74 -6.37 16.91
CA LYS A 203 20.71 -7.42 16.57
C LYS A 203 21.40 -7.14 15.23
N ARG A 204 20.74 -6.45 14.28
CA ARG A 204 21.31 -6.10 12.98
C ARG A 204 22.47 -5.13 13.08
N TRP A 205 22.59 -4.37 14.17
CA TRP A 205 23.72 -3.46 14.34
C TRP A 205 25.06 -4.21 14.42
N ILE A 206 25.06 -5.50 14.82
CA ILE A 206 26.27 -6.34 14.89
C ILE A 206 26.98 -6.45 13.53
N GLN A 207 26.21 -6.42 12.44
CA GLN A 207 26.73 -6.55 11.07
C GLN A 207 27.19 -5.21 10.48
N ARG A 208 27.01 -4.09 11.19
CA ARG A 208 27.38 -2.76 10.69
C ARG A 208 28.78 -2.37 11.11
N GLU A 209 29.52 -1.76 10.19
CA GLU A 209 30.84 -1.21 10.46
C GLU A 209 30.79 -0.14 11.58
N GLY A 210 31.82 -0.12 12.43
CA GLY A 210 31.96 0.87 13.50
C GLY A 210 31.30 0.49 14.83
N ILE A 211 30.41 -0.51 14.89
CA ILE A 211 29.76 -0.88 16.17
C ILE A 211 30.77 -1.44 17.18
N LYS A 212 31.71 -2.28 16.73
CA LYS A 212 32.68 -2.95 17.59
C LYS A 212 33.62 -1.91 18.20
N GLU A 213 34.03 -0.94 17.40
CA GLU A 213 34.92 0.16 17.75
C GLU A 213 34.24 1.09 18.77
N VAL A 214 32.96 1.42 18.56
CA VAL A 214 32.18 2.24 19.50
C VAL A 214 32.04 1.54 20.85
N VAL A 215 31.66 0.26 20.86
CA VAL A 215 31.52 -0.49 22.12
C VAL A 215 32.87 -0.64 22.81
N LYS A 216 33.93 -1.02 22.10
CA LYS A 216 35.28 -1.19 22.65
C LYS A 216 35.81 0.10 23.26
N LYS A 217 35.78 1.20 22.50
CA LYS A 217 36.24 2.52 22.95
C LYS A 217 35.52 2.97 24.21
N THR A 218 34.19 2.85 24.25
CA THR A 218 33.40 3.26 25.42
C THR A 218 33.59 2.31 26.60
N TRP A 219 33.85 1.03 26.35
CA TRP A 219 34.10 0.05 27.42
C TRP A 219 35.47 0.21 28.06
N GLU A 220 36.49 0.66 27.33
CA GLU A 220 37.85 0.88 27.83
C GLU A 220 37.97 2.14 28.70
N GLU A 221 37.00 3.06 28.66
CA GLU A 221 36.96 4.25 29.52
C GLU A 221 37.01 3.88 31.01
N ASP A 222 37.83 4.60 31.78
CA ASP A 222 37.92 4.34 33.21
C ASP A 222 36.70 4.90 33.95
N VAL A 223 36.24 4.13 34.93
CA VAL A 223 35.11 4.46 35.80
C VAL A 223 35.55 4.15 37.22
N ARG A 224 35.51 5.16 38.10
CA ARG A 224 35.82 5.01 39.52
C ARG A 224 34.59 4.52 40.30
N GLY A 225 34.81 3.70 41.33
CA GLY A 225 33.77 3.18 42.21
C GLY A 225 33.90 1.68 42.48
N SER A 226 32.92 1.11 43.17
CA SER A 226 32.88 -0.33 43.46
C SER A 226 32.79 -1.15 42.17
N ARG A 227 33.25 -2.41 42.18
CA ARG A 227 33.28 -3.29 40.99
C ARG A 227 31.94 -3.30 40.23
N MET A 228 30.83 -3.42 40.96
CA MET A 228 29.50 -3.46 40.37
C MET A 228 29.05 -2.09 39.84
N PHE A 229 29.42 -1.01 40.53
CA PHE A 229 29.18 0.35 40.05
C PHE A 229 29.91 0.62 38.71
N ARG A 230 31.16 0.15 38.58
CA ARG A 230 31.96 0.29 37.35
C ARG A 230 31.29 -0.39 36.17
N VAL A 231 30.87 -1.66 36.33
CA VAL A 231 30.21 -2.43 35.26
C VAL A 231 28.88 -1.79 34.86
N VAL A 232 28.02 -1.40 35.81
CA VAL A 232 26.73 -0.77 35.51
C VAL A 232 26.93 0.56 34.76
N ASN A 233 27.92 1.37 35.16
CA ASN A 233 28.18 2.63 34.46
C ASN A 233 28.79 2.42 33.08
N LYS A 234 29.67 1.43 32.89
CA LYS A 234 30.18 1.07 31.55
C LYS A 234 29.05 0.65 30.61
N ILE A 235 28.11 -0.19 31.07
CA ILE A 235 26.90 -0.57 30.30
C ILE A 235 26.06 0.66 29.96
N LYS A 236 25.81 1.56 30.93
CA LYS A 236 25.07 2.81 30.71
C LYS A 236 25.76 3.70 29.67
N ARG A 237 27.09 3.85 29.73
CA ARG A 237 27.87 4.63 28.76
C ARG A 237 27.81 4.02 27.38
N CYS A 238 27.96 2.69 27.25
CA CYS A 238 27.81 1.99 25.96
C CYS A 238 26.42 2.21 25.36
N ARG A 239 25.35 2.16 26.16
CA ARG A 239 23.99 2.51 25.69
C ARG A 239 23.93 3.92 25.10
N VAL A 240 24.51 4.92 25.78
CA VAL A 240 24.50 6.31 25.30
C VAL A 240 25.34 6.47 24.04
N ALA A 241 26.53 5.85 23.99
CA ALA A 241 27.40 5.87 22.81
C ALA A 241 26.73 5.21 21.60
N LEU A 242 26.09 4.06 21.77
CA LEU A 242 25.32 3.38 20.73
C LEU A 242 24.13 4.22 20.24
N LEU A 243 23.44 4.93 21.14
CA LEU A 243 22.36 5.85 20.75
C LEU A 243 22.86 7.04 19.93
N LYS A 244 24.03 7.60 20.27
CA LYS A 244 24.66 8.68 19.50
C LYS A 244 25.12 8.18 18.13
N TRP A 245 25.83 7.06 18.09
CA TRP A 245 26.24 6.39 16.85
C TRP A 245 25.05 6.10 15.94
N ARG A 246 23.94 5.58 16.51
CA ARG A 246 22.68 5.38 15.80
C ARG A 246 22.12 6.66 15.20
N ASN A 247 22.14 7.76 15.95
CA ASN A 247 21.59 9.03 15.48
C ASN A 247 22.38 9.63 14.31
N GLY A 248 23.67 9.28 14.15
CA GLY A 248 24.44 9.61 12.94
C GLY A 248 23.87 9.01 11.66
N PHE A 249 23.05 7.96 11.74
CA PHE A 249 22.32 7.41 10.59
C PHE A 249 20.99 8.12 10.32
N ILE A 250 20.42 8.81 11.32
CA ILE A 250 19.07 9.37 11.25
C ILE A 250 19.03 10.68 10.45
N GLU A 251 20.16 11.36 10.24
CA GLU A 251 20.24 12.48 9.28
C GLU A 251 19.90 12.05 7.84
N ASN A 252 20.04 10.76 7.51
CA ASN A 252 19.59 10.15 6.26
C ASN A 252 18.22 9.45 6.37
N SER A 253 17.41 9.74 7.39
CA SER A 253 16.26 8.89 7.69
C SER A 253 15.18 8.92 6.60
N LYS A 254 14.80 7.70 6.20
CA LYS A 254 13.61 7.36 5.43
C LYS A 254 12.37 8.18 5.80
N LYS A 255 12.20 8.68 7.04
CA LYS A 255 11.06 9.53 7.41
C LYS A 255 11.04 10.90 6.73
N LYS A 256 12.16 11.63 6.69
CA LYS A 256 12.22 12.95 6.04
C LYS A 256 12.14 12.79 4.53
N ARG A 257 12.88 11.83 3.97
CA ARG A 257 12.83 11.51 2.53
C ARG A 257 11.47 10.96 2.08
N ILE A 258 10.81 10.10 2.86
CA ILE A 258 9.44 9.63 2.57
C ILE A 258 8.43 10.77 2.72
N SER A 259 8.56 11.63 3.73
CA SER A 259 7.68 12.79 3.88
C SER A 259 7.86 13.78 2.72
N ASP A 260 9.10 14.05 2.31
CA ASP A 260 9.44 14.91 1.18
C ASP A 260 8.97 14.29 -0.14
N LEU A 261 9.13 12.98 -0.32
CA LEU A 261 8.63 12.24 -1.48
C LEU A 261 7.09 12.24 -1.53
N LYS A 262 6.41 12.04 -0.39
CA LYS A 262 4.95 12.13 -0.27
C LYS A 262 4.45 13.53 -0.59
N GLN A 263 5.15 14.55 -0.10
CA GLN A 263 4.78 15.95 -0.33
C GLN A 263 5.02 16.36 -1.79
N ARG A 264 6.12 15.91 -2.40
CA ARG A 264 6.35 16.06 -3.85
C ARG A 264 5.26 15.34 -4.65
N LEU A 265 4.94 14.09 -4.34
CA LEU A 265 3.84 13.35 -4.96
C LEU A 265 2.50 14.09 -4.83
N MET A 266 2.21 14.72 -3.69
CA MET A 266 0.99 15.51 -3.50
C MET A 266 0.98 16.81 -4.31
N VAL A 267 2.11 17.51 -4.42
CA VAL A 267 2.24 18.74 -5.22
C VAL A 267 2.16 18.43 -6.72
N GLU A 268 2.76 17.34 -7.15
CA GLU A 268 2.81 16.91 -8.56
C GLU A 268 1.49 16.25 -9.01
N LYS A 269 0.73 15.60 -8.11
CA LYS A 269 -0.67 15.20 -8.37
C LYS A 269 -1.59 16.40 -8.63
N ARG A 270 -1.25 17.59 -8.12
CA ARG A 270 -2.02 18.83 -8.37
C ARG A 270 -1.75 19.42 -9.77
N SER A 271 -0.69 19.01 -10.47
CA SER A 271 -0.32 19.59 -11.77
C SER A 271 -0.97 18.92 -12.99
N GLY A 272 -1.79 17.87 -12.79
CA GLY A 272 -2.63 17.30 -13.86
C GLY A 272 -1.84 16.72 -15.04
N ASN A 273 -0.62 16.24 -14.81
CA ASN A 273 0.28 15.81 -15.88
C ASN A 273 -0.05 14.36 -16.30
N GLU A 274 -0.69 14.18 -17.48
CA GLU A 274 -1.12 12.88 -18.03
C GLU A 274 0.00 11.84 -18.15
N GLU A 275 1.27 12.26 -18.11
CA GLU A 275 2.43 11.37 -18.17
C GLU A 275 2.66 10.61 -16.85
N MET A 276 2.21 11.14 -15.71
CA MET A 276 2.32 10.45 -14.42
C MET A 276 1.11 9.57 -14.09
N GLU A 277 -0.10 9.91 -14.58
CA GLU A 277 -1.24 8.97 -14.55
C GLU A 277 -0.85 7.63 -15.18
N ARG A 278 -0.05 7.70 -16.26
CA ARG A 278 0.49 6.53 -16.95
C ARG A 278 1.52 5.77 -16.10
N LYS A 279 2.47 6.45 -15.43
CA LYS A 279 3.53 5.86 -14.57
C LYS A 279 3.04 5.40 -13.18
N ALA A 280 1.87 5.83 -12.74
CA ALA A 280 1.31 5.49 -11.42
C ALA A 280 0.48 4.19 -11.43
N THR A 281 0.26 3.55 -12.59
CA THR A 281 -0.63 2.38 -12.74
C THR A 281 -0.15 1.16 -11.97
N ILE A 282 1.15 0.83 -12.00
CA ILE A 282 1.74 -0.25 -11.16
C ILE A 282 1.58 0.08 -9.68
N LEU A 283 1.87 1.33 -9.28
CA LEU A 283 1.68 1.79 -7.91
C LEU A 283 0.20 1.70 -7.48
N LEU A 284 -0.75 2.00 -8.36
CA LEU A 284 -2.18 1.89 -8.11
C LEU A 284 -2.63 0.43 -7.99
N LEU A 285 -2.08 -0.47 -8.83
CA LEU A 285 -2.31 -1.91 -8.72
C LEU A 285 -1.81 -2.42 -7.37
N GLU A 286 -0.54 -2.22 -7.06
CA GLU A 286 0.13 -2.73 -5.85
C GLU A 286 -0.39 -2.09 -4.55
N SER A 287 -0.95 -0.88 -4.63
CA SER A 287 -1.60 -0.21 -3.47
C SER A 287 -3.10 -0.46 -3.38
N SER A 288 -3.69 -1.21 -4.30
CA SER A 288 -5.11 -1.56 -4.23
C SER A 288 -5.38 -2.49 -3.02
N PRO A 289 -6.58 -2.43 -2.40
CA PRO A 289 -6.93 -3.33 -1.30
C PRO A 289 -6.78 -4.82 -1.67
N VAL A 290 -7.08 -5.17 -2.93
CA VAL A 290 -6.95 -6.52 -3.47
C VAL A 290 -5.50 -6.99 -3.45
N MET A 291 -4.56 -6.16 -3.89
CA MET A 291 -3.13 -6.50 -3.92
C MET A 291 -2.43 -6.33 -2.57
N LEU A 292 -2.95 -5.47 -1.67
CA LEU A 292 -2.40 -5.25 -0.34
C LEU A 292 -2.77 -6.36 0.67
N SER A 293 -3.98 -6.91 0.59
CA SER A 293 -4.47 -7.91 1.55
C SER A 293 -3.62 -9.19 1.65
N PRO A 294 -3.08 -9.77 0.55
CA PRO A 294 -2.21 -10.94 0.60
C PRO A 294 -0.95 -10.74 1.45
N TRP A 295 -0.41 -9.51 1.49
CA TRP A 295 0.78 -9.20 2.29
C TRP A 295 0.58 -9.41 3.80
N LEU A 296 -0.66 -9.26 4.29
CA LEU A 296 -1.00 -9.55 5.68
C LEU A 296 -0.91 -11.06 6.00
N GLY A 297 -1.01 -11.91 4.98
CA GLY A 297 -0.87 -13.37 5.07
C GLY A 297 0.56 -13.90 4.93
N LEU A 298 1.52 -13.06 4.49
CA LEU A 298 2.87 -13.50 4.14
C LEU A 298 3.60 -14.19 5.31
N GLY A 299 3.40 -13.70 6.53
CA GLY A 299 3.98 -14.33 7.73
C GLY A 299 3.52 -15.77 7.94
N ARG A 300 2.28 -16.12 7.56
CA ARG A 300 1.78 -17.51 7.64
C ARG A 300 2.37 -18.38 6.55
N ARG A 301 2.53 -17.86 5.32
CA ARG A 301 3.19 -18.57 4.21
C ARG A 301 4.59 -19.00 4.61
N VAL A 302 5.38 -18.08 5.17
CA VAL A 302 6.77 -18.35 5.60
C VAL A 302 6.83 -19.34 6.77
N LEU A 303 5.91 -19.25 7.74
CA LEU A 303 5.97 -20.07 8.96
C LEU A 303 5.34 -21.46 8.83
N ALA A 304 4.31 -21.61 7.99
CA ALA A 304 3.47 -22.80 7.98
C ALA A 304 3.33 -23.43 6.58
N ASN A 305 4.11 -22.97 5.60
CA ASN A 305 4.01 -23.38 4.18
C ASN A 305 2.56 -23.39 3.67
N SER A 306 1.74 -22.46 4.18
CA SER A 306 0.32 -22.35 3.87
C SER A 306 0.09 -22.05 2.39
N PRO A 307 -1.13 -22.23 1.85
CA PRO A 307 -1.46 -21.82 0.49
C PRO A 307 -1.08 -20.36 0.22
N PRO A 308 -0.94 -19.98 -1.06
CA PRO A 308 -0.51 -18.64 -1.45
C PRO A 308 -1.35 -17.57 -0.77
N PRO A 309 -0.74 -16.44 -0.35
CA PRO A 309 -1.48 -15.44 0.39
C PRO A 309 -2.66 -14.87 -0.39
N PHE A 310 -2.57 -14.72 -1.71
CA PHE A 310 -3.69 -14.24 -2.53
C PHE A 310 -4.87 -15.21 -2.53
N ASP A 311 -4.63 -16.48 -2.85
CA ASP A 311 -5.65 -17.54 -2.86
C ASP A 311 -6.34 -17.65 -1.50
N THR A 312 -5.58 -17.50 -0.41
CA THR A 312 -6.10 -17.58 0.96
C THR A 312 -7.07 -16.43 1.27
N TYR A 313 -6.81 -15.22 0.78
CA TYR A 313 -7.66 -14.06 1.03
C TYR A 313 -8.85 -13.97 0.08
N HIS A 314 -8.66 -14.34 -1.19
CA HIS A 314 -9.64 -14.11 -2.26
C HIS A 314 -10.34 -15.37 -2.77
N GLY A 315 -9.91 -16.56 -2.32
CA GLY A 315 -10.53 -17.86 -2.64
C GLY A 315 -10.19 -18.44 -4.03
N HIS A 316 -9.50 -17.66 -4.86
CA HIS A 316 -9.08 -18.02 -6.21
C HIS A 316 -7.67 -17.47 -6.47
N ASP A 317 -6.96 -18.05 -7.43
CA ASP A 317 -5.72 -17.46 -7.95
C ASP A 317 -6.00 -16.09 -8.60
N ILE A 318 -4.96 -15.27 -8.74
CA ILE A 318 -5.06 -13.89 -9.24
C ILE A 318 -5.73 -13.80 -10.62
N TRP A 319 -5.49 -14.77 -11.51
CA TRP A 319 -6.02 -14.76 -12.87
C TRP A 319 -7.50 -15.12 -12.89
N ARG A 320 -7.91 -16.16 -12.16
CA ARG A 320 -9.32 -16.51 -11.98
C ARG A 320 -10.08 -15.44 -11.21
N TYR A 321 -9.44 -14.76 -10.27
CA TYR A 321 -10.02 -13.60 -9.60
C TYR A 321 -10.22 -12.46 -10.60
N ALA A 322 -9.22 -12.12 -11.41
CA ALA A 322 -9.31 -11.07 -12.43
C ALA A 322 -10.41 -11.36 -13.46
N GLN A 323 -10.56 -12.62 -13.89
CA GLN A 323 -11.64 -13.05 -14.79
C GLN A 323 -13.03 -12.73 -14.24
N ASN A 324 -13.23 -12.89 -12.93
CA ASN A 324 -14.50 -12.61 -12.25
C ASN A 324 -14.65 -11.13 -11.83
N ASN A 325 -13.59 -10.33 -11.93
CA ASN A 325 -13.54 -8.94 -11.46
C ASN A 325 -12.99 -8.01 -12.55
N PRO A 326 -13.83 -7.55 -13.50
CA PRO A 326 -13.41 -6.74 -14.63
C PRO A 326 -12.63 -5.46 -14.26
N ALA A 327 -12.96 -4.82 -13.14
CA ALA A 327 -12.25 -3.64 -12.65
C ALA A 327 -10.81 -3.97 -12.22
N HIS A 328 -10.59 -5.15 -11.63
CA HIS A 328 -9.25 -5.60 -11.24
C HIS A 328 -8.45 -6.04 -12.47
N SER A 329 -9.07 -6.78 -13.39
CA SER A 329 -8.46 -7.12 -14.69
C SER A 329 -8.01 -5.87 -15.46
N LYS A 330 -8.85 -4.83 -15.51
CA LYS A 330 -8.48 -3.55 -16.11
C LYS A 330 -7.26 -2.92 -15.42
N LEU A 331 -7.20 -2.95 -14.09
CA LEU A 331 -6.09 -2.39 -13.32
C LEU A 331 -4.76 -3.10 -13.60
N ILE A 332 -4.79 -4.44 -13.71
CA ILE A 332 -3.64 -5.26 -14.13
C ILE A 332 -3.22 -4.86 -15.54
N ASN A 333 -4.15 -4.83 -16.49
CA ASN A 333 -3.86 -4.47 -17.88
C ASN A 333 -3.23 -3.07 -18.00
N ASP A 334 -3.77 -2.08 -17.28
CA ASP A 334 -3.24 -0.72 -17.28
C ASP A 334 -1.81 -0.65 -16.70
N ALA A 335 -1.54 -1.41 -15.63
CA ALA A 335 -0.22 -1.52 -15.02
C ALA A 335 0.80 -2.18 -15.95
N MET A 336 0.44 -3.32 -16.54
CA MET A 336 1.29 -4.06 -17.49
C MET A 336 1.55 -3.24 -18.77
N ALA A 337 0.55 -2.51 -19.25
CA ALA A 337 0.70 -1.61 -20.39
C ALA A 337 1.67 -0.46 -20.11
N CYS A 338 1.75 0.02 -18.86
CA CYS A 338 2.74 1.02 -18.49
C CYS A 338 4.15 0.46 -18.47
N ASP A 339 4.34 -0.66 -17.78
CA ASP A 339 5.64 -1.34 -17.70
C ASP A 339 6.19 -1.65 -19.10
N ALA A 340 5.32 -2.18 -19.98
CA ALA A 340 5.66 -2.50 -21.35
C ALA A 340 6.24 -1.31 -22.13
N ARG A 341 5.67 -0.12 -21.98
CA ARG A 341 6.15 1.07 -22.69
C ARG A 341 7.59 1.40 -22.31
N VAL A 342 7.96 1.19 -21.04
CA VAL A 342 9.32 1.46 -20.55
C VAL A 342 10.28 0.38 -21.07
N ALA A 343 9.94 -0.89 -20.87
CA ALA A 343 10.78 -2.02 -21.28
C ALA A 343 10.99 -2.06 -22.80
N VAL A 344 9.92 -2.01 -23.59
CA VAL A 344 10.01 -2.06 -25.07
C VAL A 344 10.78 -0.88 -25.62
N SER A 345 10.61 0.34 -25.08
CA SER A 345 11.41 1.50 -25.51
C SER A 345 12.90 1.31 -25.23
N ALA A 346 13.24 0.75 -24.07
CA ALA A 346 14.62 0.45 -23.72
C ALA A 346 15.21 -0.63 -24.65
N MET A 347 14.43 -1.67 -24.99
CA MET A 347 14.84 -2.69 -25.96
C MET A 347 15.12 -2.11 -27.35
N ILE A 348 14.21 -1.30 -27.89
CA ILE A 348 14.38 -0.66 -29.21
C ILE A 348 15.64 0.21 -29.23
N TYR A 349 15.93 0.91 -28.13
CA TYR A 349 17.09 1.80 -28.04
C TYR A 349 18.42 1.06 -27.84
N ARG A 350 18.44 -0.02 -27.05
CA ARG A 350 19.67 -0.70 -26.61
C ARG A 350 20.00 -1.96 -27.40
N CYS A 351 18.99 -2.69 -27.85
CA CYS A 351 19.14 -3.95 -28.54
C CYS A 351 18.18 -4.10 -29.73
N PRO A 352 18.15 -3.16 -30.69
CA PRO A 352 17.28 -3.25 -31.87
C PRO A 352 17.52 -4.51 -32.71
N GLN A 353 18.74 -5.05 -32.67
CA GLN A 353 19.12 -6.28 -33.37
C GLN A 353 18.29 -7.50 -32.95
N VAL A 354 17.67 -7.46 -31.76
CA VAL A 354 16.75 -8.51 -31.29
C VAL A 354 15.54 -8.65 -32.23
N PHE A 355 15.17 -7.61 -32.98
CA PHE A 355 14.02 -7.62 -33.88
C PHE A 355 14.38 -7.75 -35.36
N GLU A 356 15.67 -7.87 -35.69
CA GLU A 356 16.13 -8.05 -37.07
C GLU A 356 15.72 -9.42 -37.63
N GLY A 357 15.24 -9.43 -38.88
CA GLY A 357 14.87 -10.66 -39.59
C GLY A 357 13.52 -11.28 -39.18
N ILE A 358 12.82 -10.72 -38.19
CA ILE A 358 11.49 -11.18 -37.78
C ILE A 358 10.43 -10.68 -38.77
N SER A 359 9.60 -11.59 -39.31
CA SER A 359 8.46 -11.21 -40.16
C SER A 359 7.12 -11.34 -39.42
N SER A 360 7.01 -12.30 -38.49
CA SER A 360 5.84 -12.50 -37.63
C SER A 360 6.23 -12.71 -36.18
N LEU A 361 5.50 -12.08 -35.26
CA LEU A 361 5.77 -12.13 -33.82
C LEU A 361 4.48 -12.36 -33.04
N VAL A 362 4.48 -13.37 -32.17
CA VAL A 362 3.39 -13.61 -31.22
C VAL A 362 3.75 -13.04 -29.84
N ASP A 363 2.95 -12.10 -29.34
CA ASP A 363 3.03 -11.51 -28.00
C ASP A 363 2.07 -12.28 -27.07
N VAL A 364 2.61 -12.86 -26.00
CA VAL A 364 1.93 -13.91 -25.22
C VAL A 364 1.60 -13.40 -23.83
N GLY A 365 0.34 -13.51 -23.41
CA GLY A 365 -0.10 -13.27 -22.02
C GLY A 365 -0.01 -11.82 -21.56
N ARG A 366 -0.06 -10.87 -22.50
CA ARG A 366 0.24 -9.44 -22.30
C ARG A 366 -0.97 -8.52 -22.27
N GLY A 367 -2.17 -9.09 -22.29
CA GLY A 367 -3.41 -8.35 -22.16
C GLY A 367 -3.98 -7.88 -23.50
N ASP A 368 -4.24 -6.58 -23.58
CA ASP A 368 -4.98 -5.95 -24.67
C ASP A 368 -4.13 -5.64 -25.93
N GLY A 369 -2.87 -6.09 -25.97
CA GLY A 369 -1.92 -5.84 -27.04
C GLY A 369 -1.22 -4.47 -27.01
N THR A 370 -1.30 -3.70 -25.91
CA THR A 370 -0.59 -2.41 -25.82
C THR A 370 0.92 -2.51 -26.04
N ALA A 371 1.54 -3.58 -25.53
CA ALA A 371 2.98 -3.82 -25.67
C ALA A 371 3.32 -4.04 -27.14
N LEU A 372 2.66 -5.00 -27.78
CA LEU A 372 2.78 -5.26 -29.21
C LEU A 372 2.56 -4.01 -30.07
N ARG A 373 1.52 -3.20 -29.83
CA ARG A 373 1.29 -1.95 -30.57
C ARG A 373 2.45 -0.96 -30.46
N THR A 374 3.04 -0.86 -29.27
CA THR A 374 4.22 -0.01 -29.05
C THR A 374 5.41 -0.51 -29.86
N LEU A 375 5.60 -1.83 -29.88
CA LEU A 375 6.66 -2.49 -30.62
C LEU A 375 6.51 -2.33 -32.14
N LEU A 376 5.30 -2.56 -32.68
CA LEU A 376 5.03 -2.44 -34.11
C LEU A 376 5.17 -1.01 -34.65
N LYS A 377 5.04 0.02 -33.79
CA LYS A 377 5.36 1.41 -34.19
C LYS A 377 6.84 1.61 -34.51
N ALA A 378 7.72 0.87 -33.84
CA ALA A 378 9.16 0.92 -34.07
C ALA A 378 9.62 -0.13 -35.10
N CYS A 379 8.91 -1.25 -35.19
CA CYS A 379 9.17 -2.36 -36.11
C CYS A 379 7.97 -2.61 -37.04
N PRO A 380 7.64 -1.67 -37.96
CA PRO A 380 6.41 -1.72 -38.75
C PRO A 380 6.38 -2.86 -39.80
N TRP A 381 7.51 -3.54 -40.03
CA TRP A 381 7.59 -4.69 -40.93
C TRP A 381 7.11 -6.01 -40.30
N ILE A 382 6.94 -6.04 -38.97
CA ILE A 382 6.53 -7.25 -38.24
C ILE A 382 5.00 -7.37 -38.28
N HIS A 383 4.50 -8.55 -38.61
CA HIS A 383 3.10 -8.92 -38.39
C HIS A 383 2.91 -9.39 -36.95
N GLY A 384 2.09 -8.69 -36.16
CA GLY A 384 1.91 -8.98 -34.75
C GLY A 384 0.67 -9.82 -34.45
N ILE A 385 0.83 -10.84 -33.59
CA ILE A 385 -0.27 -11.65 -33.05
C ILE A 385 -0.33 -11.42 -31.54
N ASN A 386 -1.41 -10.83 -31.03
CA ASN A 386 -1.68 -10.70 -29.61
C ASN A 386 -2.42 -11.95 -29.10
N PHE A 387 -1.72 -12.81 -28.36
CA PHE A 387 -2.22 -14.08 -27.86
C PHE A 387 -2.45 -14.03 -26.35
N ASP A 388 -3.72 -14.15 -25.93
CA ASP A 388 -4.11 -14.14 -24.51
C ASP A 388 -5.37 -15.00 -24.31
N LEU A 389 -5.85 -15.09 -23.06
CA LEU A 389 -7.09 -15.78 -22.75
C LEU A 389 -8.28 -15.21 -23.54
N PRO A 390 -9.25 -16.03 -23.97
CA PRO A 390 -10.36 -15.59 -24.82
C PRO A 390 -11.13 -14.37 -24.28
N HIS A 391 -11.31 -14.28 -22.96
CA HIS A 391 -12.03 -13.16 -22.35
C HIS A 391 -11.24 -11.85 -22.40
N VAL A 392 -9.90 -11.90 -22.37
CA VAL A 392 -9.01 -10.74 -22.44
C VAL A 392 -8.97 -10.17 -23.85
N VAL A 393 -8.73 -11.03 -24.85
CA VAL A 393 -8.67 -10.57 -26.26
C VAL A 393 -10.01 -10.10 -26.80
N SER A 394 -11.14 -10.60 -26.25
CA SER A 394 -12.48 -10.21 -26.71
C SER A 394 -12.80 -8.73 -26.51
N ILE A 395 -12.13 -8.06 -25.57
CA ILE A 395 -12.29 -6.64 -25.25
C ILE A 395 -11.11 -5.79 -25.75
N ALA A 396 -10.12 -6.41 -26.40
CA ALA A 396 -8.94 -5.72 -26.88
C ALA A 396 -9.29 -4.76 -28.05
N PRO A 397 -8.72 -3.55 -28.08
CA PRO A 397 -9.05 -2.58 -29.11
C PRO A 397 -8.43 -2.97 -30.45
N ARG A 398 -9.27 -3.02 -31.50
CA ARG A 398 -8.83 -3.27 -32.88
C ARG A 398 -7.74 -2.28 -33.29
N SER A 399 -6.68 -2.81 -33.89
CA SER A 399 -5.51 -2.03 -34.29
C SER A 399 -4.93 -2.58 -35.59
N ASP A 400 -4.50 -1.69 -36.48
CA ASP A 400 -3.87 -2.09 -37.74
C ASP A 400 -2.54 -2.83 -37.47
N GLY A 401 -2.35 -3.97 -38.14
CA GLY A 401 -1.16 -4.80 -38.00
C GLY A 401 -1.13 -5.75 -36.79
N VAL A 402 -2.20 -5.78 -35.98
CA VAL A 402 -2.35 -6.71 -34.85
C VAL A 402 -3.53 -7.65 -35.07
N GLU A 403 -3.26 -8.96 -35.06
CA GLU A 403 -4.27 -10.00 -34.96
C GLU A 403 -4.48 -10.40 -33.49
N HIS A 404 -5.72 -10.45 -33.02
CA HIS A 404 -6.02 -10.89 -31.66
C HIS A 404 -6.50 -12.35 -31.66
N VAL A 405 -5.77 -13.24 -30.97
CA VAL A 405 -6.06 -14.67 -30.92
C VAL A 405 -6.29 -15.10 -29.47
N GLY A 406 -7.46 -15.69 -29.21
CA GLY A 406 -7.81 -16.20 -27.89
C GLY A 406 -7.39 -17.66 -27.73
N GLY A 407 -6.67 -18.00 -26.67
CA GLY A 407 -6.31 -19.39 -26.38
C GLY A 407 -5.66 -19.57 -25.02
N ASP A 408 -4.99 -20.71 -24.86
CA ASP A 408 -4.32 -21.09 -23.61
C ASP A 408 -2.88 -21.51 -23.92
N MET A 409 -1.91 -20.78 -23.38
CA MET A 409 -0.48 -21.04 -23.57
C MET A 409 -0.02 -22.39 -22.98
N PHE A 410 -0.79 -22.99 -22.05
CA PHE A 410 -0.52 -24.35 -21.57
C PHE A 410 -0.94 -25.43 -22.58
N HIS A 411 -1.66 -25.07 -23.64
CA HIS A 411 -2.10 -26.02 -24.67
C HIS A 411 -1.42 -25.80 -26.02
N SER A 412 -1.46 -24.59 -26.57
CA SER A 412 -0.93 -24.34 -27.93
C SER A 412 -0.67 -22.86 -28.17
N PHE A 413 0.28 -22.56 -29.05
CA PHE A 413 0.60 -21.21 -29.49
C PHE A 413 0.20 -21.02 -30.97
N PRO A 414 -0.19 -19.80 -31.38
CA PRO A 414 -0.25 -19.43 -32.80
C PRO A 414 1.13 -19.53 -33.45
N ASN A 415 1.19 -20.03 -34.68
CA ASN A 415 2.45 -20.11 -35.42
C ASN A 415 2.99 -18.71 -35.75
N ALA A 416 4.26 -18.46 -35.44
CA ALA A 416 4.97 -17.21 -35.76
C ALA A 416 6.48 -17.45 -35.84
N ASP A 417 7.24 -16.55 -36.45
CA ASP A 417 8.71 -16.67 -36.52
C ASP A 417 9.36 -16.53 -35.15
N THR A 418 8.73 -15.76 -34.26
CA THR A 418 9.25 -15.46 -32.92
C THR A 418 8.12 -15.35 -31.92
N ALA A 419 8.34 -15.92 -30.74
CA ALA A 419 7.50 -15.67 -29.58
C ALA A 419 8.13 -14.62 -28.67
N PHE A 420 7.32 -13.67 -28.22
CA PHE A 420 7.68 -12.62 -27.30
C PHE A 420 6.91 -12.81 -26.00
N ILE A 421 7.64 -13.04 -24.93
CA ILE A 421 7.09 -13.34 -23.61
C ILE A 421 7.70 -12.36 -22.61
N MET A 422 6.90 -11.45 -22.06
CA MET A 422 7.40 -10.40 -21.18
C MET A 422 6.52 -10.36 -19.92
N SER A 423 7.09 -10.42 -18.71
CA SER A 423 6.36 -10.48 -17.42
C SER A 423 5.20 -11.48 -17.44
N VAL A 424 5.52 -12.73 -17.76
CA VAL A 424 4.56 -13.85 -17.76
C VAL A 424 5.17 -15.05 -17.05
N LEU A 425 6.40 -15.42 -17.39
CA LEU A 425 7.04 -16.63 -16.85
C LEU A 425 7.40 -16.47 -15.37
N HIS A 426 7.53 -15.24 -14.86
CA HIS A 426 7.70 -15.00 -13.44
C HIS A 426 6.47 -15.35 -12.59
N ASP A 427 5.28 -15.45 -13.18
CA ASP A 427 4.06 -15.84 -12.46
C ASP A 427 3.99 -17.34 -12.15
N TRP A 428 4.87 -18.11 -12.78
CA TRP A 428 4.83 -19.57 -12.79
C TRP A 428 6.09 -20.19 -12.21
N GLY A 429 5.93 -21.39 -11.64
CA GLY A 429 7.06 -22.24 -11.21
C GLY A 429 7.77 -22.88 -12.40
N ASP A 430 8.92 -23.50 -12.14
CA ASP A 430 9.83 -23.96 -13.20
C ASP A 430 9.19 -24.99 -14.14
N ASP A 431 8.44 -25.98 -13.62
CA ASP A 431 7.75 -27.00 -14.44
C ASP A 431 6.71 -26.39 -15.40
N ASN A 432 6.00 -25.35 -14.93
CA ASN A 432 5.02 -24.63 -15.74
C ASN A 432 5.73 -23.80 -16.82
N CYS A 433 6.82 -23.11 -16.48
CA CYS A 433 7.64 -22.38 -17.45
C CYS A 433 8.19 -23.31 -18.55
N ILE A 434 8.68 -24.50 -18.18
CA ILE A 434 9.16 -25.51 -19.13
C ILE A 434 8.02 -25.93 -20.06
N SER A 435 6.83 -26.20 -19.51
CA SER A 435 5.66 -26.60 -20.31
C SER A 435 5.24 -25.52 -21.30
N ILE A 436 5.16 -24.26 -20.86
CA ILE A 436 4.85 -23.10 -21.72
C ILE A 436 5.90 -22.97 -22.84
N LEU A 437 7.18 -23.06 -22.51
CA LEU A 437 8.27 -22.93 -23.47
C LEU A 437 8.37 -24.11 -24.44
N MET A 438 7.97 -25.32 -24.04
CA MET A 438 7.84 -26.47 -24.94
C MET A 438 6.75 -26.22 -26.00
N ASN A 439 5.57 -25.78 -25.60
CA ASN A 439 4.49 -25.43 -26.53
C ASN A 439 4.88 -24.27 -27.46
N CYS A 440 5.61 -23.29 -26.92
CA CYS A 440 6.15 -22.18 -27.69
C CYS A 440 7.16 -22.66 -28.74
N LYS A 441 8.05 -23.59 -28.38
CA LYS A 441 9.04 -24.19 -29.28
C LYS A 441 8.40 -24.96 -30.44
N GLU A 442 7.22 -25.53 -30.24
CA GLU A 442 6.46 -26.20 -31.31
C GLU A 442 5.85 -25.22 -32.33
N ALA A 443 5.58 -23.98 -31.93
CA ALA A 443 4.92 -22.97 -32.76
C ALA A 443 5.88 -22.03 -33.52
N ILE A 444 7.20 -22.15 -33.30
CA ILE A 444 8.22 -21.37 -34.00
C ILE A 444 9.05 -22.24 -34.97
N PRO A 445 9.59 -21.68 -36.08
CA PRO A 445 10.40 -22.44 -37.03
C PRO A 445 11.64 -23.05 -36.40
N GLN A 446 11.96 -24.31 -36.71
CA GLN A 446 13.12 -24.99 -36.10
C GLN A 446 14.48 -24.41 -36.51
N ASP A 447 14.60 -23.90 -37.73
CA ASP A 447 15.89 -23.44 -38.28
C ASP A 447 16.18 -21.96 -37.98
N THR A 448 15.13 -21.14 -37.83
CA THR A 448 15.25 -19.66 -37.73
C THR A 448 14.50 -19.07 -36.54
N GLY A 449 13.68 -19.87 -35.86
CA GLY A 449 12.84 -19.41 -34.76
C GLY A 449 13.65 -19.09 -33.51
N LYS A 450 13.15 -18.11 -32.76
CA LYS A 450 13.67 -17.78 -31.43
C LYS A 450 12.55 -17.38 -30.49
N VAL A 451 12.83 -17.48 -29.20
CA VAL A 451 11.97 -16.95 -28.13
C VAL A 451 12.67 -15.75 -27.50
N ILE A 452 11.97 -14.63 -27.41
CA ILE A 452 12.42 -13.44 -26.70
C ILE A 452 11.68 -13.40 -25.36
N ILE A 453 12.42 -13.59 -24.27
CA ILE A 453 11.92 -13.51 -22.91
C ILE A 453 12.38 -12.20 -22.30
N VAL A 454 11.48 -11.46 -21.65
CA VAL A 454 11.81 -10.17 -21.03
C VAL A 454 11.28 -10.16 -19.59
N GLU A 455 12.18 -10.43 -18.65
CA GLU A 455 11.87 -10.69 -17.24
C GLU A 455 12.91 -10.03 -16.33
N ALA A 456 12.58 -9.81 -15.06
CA ALA A 456 13.58 -9.39 -14.09
C ALA A 456 14.57 -10.55 -13.84
N VAL A 457 15.85 -10.21 -13.71
CA VAL A 457 16.91 -11.20 -13.44
C VAL A 457 17.61 -10.79 -12.15
N ILE A 458 17.56 -11.66 -11.14
CA ILE A 458 18.10 -11.38 -9.80
C ILE A 458 19.48 -12.01 -9.66
N ASP A 459 20.49 -11.32 -10.19
CA ASP A 459 21.88 -11.74 -10.01
C ASP A 459 22.57 -10.98 -8.87
N HIS A 460 23.48 -11.66 -8.19
CA HIS A 460 24.29 -11.08 -7.12
C HIS A 460 25.53 -10.37 -7.68
N GLU A 461 25.36 -9.29 -8.43
CA GLU A 461 26.53 -8.48 -8.80
C GLU A 461 26.98 -7.56 -7.64
N GLU A 462 28.30 -7.44 -7.49
CA GLU A 462 28.97 -6.46 -6.63
C GLU A 462 28.99 -5.10 -7.33
N GLY A 463 28.02 -4.22 -7.03
CA GLY A 463 27.93 -2.88 -7.60
C GLY A 463 26.76 -2.05 -7.06
N ASP A 464 26.77 -0.73 -7.31
CA ASP A 464 25.71 0.22 -6.95
C ASP A 464 24.59 0.19 -8.00
N ASP A 465 24.01 -0.99 -8.25
CA ASP A 465 22.82 -1.09 -9.08
C ASP A 465 21.59 -0.65 -8.26
N LYS A 466 21.02 0.49 -8.66
CA LYS A 466 19.86 1.10 -8.02
C LYS A 466 18.57 0.32 -8.25
N LEU A 467 18.54 -0.62 -9.20
CA LEU A 467 17.34 -1.40 -9.55
C LEU A 467 17.30 -2.79 -8.89
N LYS A 468 18.41 -3.26 -8.33
CA LYS A 468 18.49 -4.54 -7.60
C LYS A 468 17.42 -4.71 -6.51
N ASP A 469 17.20 -3.65 -5.72
CA ASP A 469 16.15 -3.64 -4.68
C ASP A 469 14.74 -3.78 -5.29
N VAL A 470 14.54 -3.33 -6.53
CA VAL A 470 13.26 -3.44 -7.25
C VAL A 470 13.03 -4.88 -7.71
N GLY A 471 14.04 -5.55 -8.27
CA GLY A 471 13.95 -6.97 -8.63
C GLY A 471 13.60 -7.86 -7.44
N LEU A 472 14.26 -7.67 -6.29
CA LEU A 472 13.92 -8.37 -5.05
C LEU A 472 12.51 -8.04 -4.53
N THR A 473 12.03 -6.82 -4.78
CA THR A 473 10.66 -6.45 -4.43
C THR A 473 9.65 -7.18 -5.31
N LEU A 474 9.92 -7.33 -6.61
CA LEU A 474 9.08 -8.11 -7.52
C LEU A 474 9.03 -9.59 -7.13
N ASP A 475 10.14 -10.17 -6.71
CA ASP A 475 10.14 -11.56 -6.20
C ASP A 475 9.22 -11.73 -4.98
N MET A 476 9.23 -10.75 -4.08
CA MET A 476 8.29 -10.74 -2.96
C MET A 476 6.83 -10.58 -3.40
N VAL A 477 6.57 -9.81 -4.46
CA VAL A 477 5.23 -9.65 -5.06
C VAL A 477 4.77 -11.01 -5.61
N MET A 478 5.61 -11.70 -6.36
CA MET A 478 5.31 -13.06 -6.85
C MET A 478 4.98 -14.00 -5.70
N MET A 479 5.79 -14.01 -4.63
CA MET A 479 5.51 -14.82 -3.44
C MET A 479 4.18 -14.50 -2.75
N ALA A 480 3.75 -13.24 -2.77
CA ALA A 480 2.51 -12.81 -2.15
C ALA A 480 1.27 -13.11 -3.01
N HIS A 481 1.42 -13.03 -4.34
CA HIS A 481 0.29 -12.96 -5.28
C HIS A 481 0.09 -14.21 -6.13
N THR A 482 1.13 -14.99 -6.36
CA THR A 482 1.06 -16.18 -7.22
C THR A 482 1.33 -17.45 -6.45
N THR A 483 0.96 -18.59 -7.03
CA THR A 483 1.07 -19.89 -6.35
C THR A 483 2.51 -20.39 -6.25
N THR A 484 3.25 -20.22 -7.34
CA THR A 484 4.60 -20.77 -7.54
C THR A 484 5.53 -19.79 -8.25
N GLY A 485 5.07 -18.59 -8.56
CA GLY A 485 5.87 -17.61 -9.28
C GLY A 485 7.05 -17.12 -8.45
N LYS A 486 8.09 -16.72 -9.17
CA LYS A 486 9.35 -16.22 -8.63
C LYS A 486 10.09 -15.47 -9.72
N GLU A 487 10.90 -14.51 -9.30
CA GLU A 487 11.94 -13.96 -10.16
C GLU A 487 13.16 -14.90 -10.12
N ARG A 488 13.92 -14.94 -11.22
CA ARG A 488 14.97 -15.95 -11.40
C ARG A 488 16.35 -15.33 -11.60
N THR A 489 17.38 -16.07 -11.23
CA THR A 489 18.76 -15.73 -11.58
C THR A 489 19.06 -16.10 -13.04
N SER A 490 20.18 -15.61 -13.57
CA SER A 490 20.65 -16.02 -14.90
C SER A 490 20.93 -17.53 -14.99
N GLU A 491 21.42 -18.14 -13.92
CA GLU A 491 21.66 -19.58 -13.82
C GLU A 491 20.35 -20.39 -13.86
N GLU A 492 19.31 -19.93 -13.17
CA GLU A 492 17.98 -20.57 -13.19
C GLU A 492 17.33 -20.46 -14.58
N TRP A 493 17.45 -19.31 -15.25
CA TRP A 493 16.99 -19.16 -16.63
C TRP A 493 17.72 -20.11 -17.58
N ALA A 494 19.05 -20.19 -17.49
CA ALA A 494 19.84 -21.12 -18.28
C ALA A 494 19.42 -22.57 -18.06
N HIS A 495 19.11 -22.95 -16.81
CA HIS A 495 18.63 -24.29 -16.47
C HIS A 495 17.29 -24.61 -17.17
N ILE A 496 16.30 -23.72 -17.07
CA ILE A 496 14.99 -23.90 -17.70
C ILE A 496 15.12 -24.02 -19.23
N LEU A 497 15.87 -23.12 -19.86
CA LEU A 497 16.06 -23.13 -21.31
C LEU A 497 16.77 -24.41 -21.80
N ASN A 498 17.74 -24.90 -21.04
CA ASN A 498 18.41 -26.17 -21.33
C ASN A 498 17.46 -27.38 -21.19
N GLN A 499 16.55 -27.39 -20.21
CA GLN A 499 15.58 -28.47 -20.06
C GLN A 499 14.56 -28.53 -21.21
N VAL A 500 14.16 -27.38 -21.74
CA VAL A 500 13.29 -27.29 -22.94
C VAL A 500 14.05 -27.71 -24.22
N GLY A 501 15.39 -27.67 -24.17
CA GLY A 501 16.27 -28.06 -25.25
C GLY A 501 16.48 -26.95 -26.28
N PHE A 502 16.67 -25.71 -25.83
CA PHE A 502 17.23 -24.63 -26.67
C PHE A 502 18.75 -24.83 -26.79
N SER A 503 19.30 -24.71 -28.00
CA SER A 503 20.73 -24.94 -28.28
C SER A 503 21.63 -23.84 -27.72
N ARG A 504 21.12 -22.60 -27.69
CA ARG A 504 21.86 -21.41 -27.25
C ARG A 504 20.91 -20.38 -26.66
N HIS A 505 21.39 -19.63 -25.68
CA HIS A 505 20.71 -18.42 -25.23
C HIS A 505 21.69 -17.26 -25.01
N THR A 506 21.20 -16.04 -25.12
CA THR A 506 21.93 -14.81 -24.80
C THR A 506 21.10 -13.96 -23.84
N MET A 507 21.76 -13.25 -22.93
CA MET A 507 21.10 -12.36 -21.97
C MET A 507 21.70 -10.95 -22.08
N THR A 508 20.84 -9.95 -22.21
CA THR A 508 21.21 -8.53 -22.38
C THR A 508 20.50 -7.70 -21.32
N HIS A 509 21.27 -7.00 -20.49
CA HIS A 509 20.74 -6.05 -19.51
C HIS A 509 20.45 -4.69 -20.18
N ILE A 510 19.20 -4.22 -20.10
CA ILE A 510 18.71 -3.04 -20.85
C ILE A 510 18.60 -1.75 -20.00
N GLN A 511 19.21 -1.71 -18.80
CA GLN A 511 19.07 -0.60 -17.84
C GLN A 511 17.61 -0.32 -17.44
N ALA A 512 16.77 -1.34 -17.53
CA ALA A 512 15.45 -1.43 -16.92
C ALA A 512 15.51 -2.49 -15.81
N VAL A 513 14.40 -2.72 -15.10
CA VAL A 513 14.33 -3.83 -14.14
C VAL A 513 14.42 -5.18 -14.85
N GLN A 514 13.89 -5.24 -16.07
CA GLN A 514 13.91 -6.40 -16.93
C GLN A 514 15.24 -6.52 -17.69
N SER A 515 15.63 -7.76 -17.95
CA SER A 515 16.64 -8.14 -18.94
C SER A 515 15.99 -8.84 -20.12
N VAL A 516 16.67 -8.83 -21.26
CA VAL A 516 16.21 -9.51 -22.49
C VAL A 516 16.98 -10.80 -22.64
N ILE A 517 16.29 -11.91 -22.78
CA ILE A 517 16.86 -13.24 -22.99
C ILE A 517 16.39 -13.73 -24.35
N GLU A 518 17.32 -14.00 -25.26
CA GLU A 518 17.01 -14.64 -26.55
C GLU A 518 17.37 -16.12 -26.44
N ALA A 519 16.41 -17.00 -26.67
CA ALA A 519 16.61 -18.44 -26.72
C ALA A 519 16.45 -18.94 -28.16
N TYR A 520 17.45 -19.66 -28.65
CA TYR A 520 17.54 -20.16 -30.02
C TYR A 520 17.43 -21.68 -30.02
N LEU A 521 16.71 -22.23 -30.98
CA LEU A 521 16.49 -23.67 -31.10
C LEU A 521 17.77 -24.45 -31.41
#